data_AF-A0A7R9K3U6-F1
#
_entry.id   AF-A0A7R9K3U6-F1
#
_cell.length_a   1.000
_cell.length_b   1.000
_cell.length_c   1.000
_cell.angle_alpha   90.00
_cell.angle_beta   90.00
_cell.angle_gamma   90.00
#
_symmetry.space_group_name_H-M   'P 1'
#
loop_
_entity.id
_entity.type
_entity.pdbx_description
1 polymer ?
#
loop_
_entity_poly.entity_id
_entity_poly.type
_entity_poly.pdbx_seq_one_letter_code
_entity_poly.pdbx_strand_id
1 'polypeptide(L)'
;MSASHVTDHITLVPILFSLFNESVTKPNSGIVLVISILLTSIPGFLNLFSLEKEDEKESLFAGFLNSFSLKEDEKESELIITIKRSILLIQKEEFKKAEQMLHLALKLAQQQQNDQAVTYIHDLMANLAYDTEDLSKAETLFVNVLQRLIASGAQQDDNRVLHISYKMADIYKKMGDIE
;
A
#
# COMPACT_ATOMS: atom_id res chain seq x y z
N MET A 1 17.46 3.22 -47.72
CA MET A 1 17.72 1.98 -46.92
C MET A 1 18.60 2.35 -45.74
N SER A 2 18.03 2.44 -44.54
CA SER A 2 18.29 1.52 -43.43
C SER A 2 17.70 2.14 -42.16
N ALA A 3 16.64 1.51 -41.65
CA ALA A 3 16.06 1.80 -40.36
C ALA A 3 16.89 1.05 -39.31
N SER A 4 17.51 1.76 -38.37
CA SER A 4 18.16 1.15 -37.21
C SER A 4 17.20 1.15 -36.03
N HIS A 5 16.80 -0.07 -35.65
CA HIS A 5 16.02 -0.49 -34.50
C HIS A 5 16.13 0.40 -33.25
N VAL A 6 14.97 0.90 -32.83
CA VAL A 6 14.68 1.29 -31.44
C VAL A 6 13.32 0.69 -31.10
N THR A 7 13.29 -0.58 -30.75
CA THR A 7 12.16 -1.24 -30.09
C THR A 7 12.71 -2.43 -29.34
N ASP A 8 12.43 -2.53 -28.02
CA ASP A 8 12.18 -3.77 -27.26
C ASP A 8 12.35 -3.60 -25.72
N HIS A 9 11.89 -2.50 -25.15
CA HIS A 9 11.68 -2.38 -23.69
C HIS A 9 10.19 -2.22 -23.28
N ILE A 10 9.27 -2.20 -24.24
CA ILE A 10 7.83 -1.95 -24.01
C ILE A 10 7.00 -3.24 -23.99
N THR A 11 7.58 -4.39 -24.36
CA THR A 11 6.85 -5.66 -24.47
C THR A 11 6.85 -6.52 -23.20
N LEU A 12 7.65 -6.18 -22.18
CA LEU A 12 7.77 -7.00 -20.95
C LEU A 12 6.73 -6.65 -19.88
N VAL A 13 6.25 -5.40 -19.83
CA VAL A 13 5.28 -4.95 -18.81
C VAL A 13 3.91 -5.64 -18.93
N PRO A 14 3.34 -5.85 -20.13
CA PRO A 14 2.08 -6.61 -20.25
C PRO A 14 2.24 -8.09 -19.87
N ILE A 15 3.42 -8.67 -20.11
CA ILE A 15 3.73 -10.06 -19.78
C ILE A 15 3.85 -10.22 -18.27
N LEU A 16 4.56 -9.31 -17.60
CA LEU A 16 4.68 -9.29 -16.14
C LEU A 16 3.32 -9.08 -15.45
N PHE A 17 2.47 -8.21 -16.00
CA PHE A 17 1.10 -8.01 -15.50
C PHE A 17 0.20 -9.23 -15.71
N SER A 18 0.32 -9.92 -16.85
CA SER A 18 -0.39 -11.19 -17.11
C SER A 18 0.01 -12.29 -16.13
N LEU A 19 1.32 -12.43 -15.87
CA LEU A 19 1.85 -13.42 -14.95
C LEU A 19 1.45 -13.12 -13.49
N PHE A 20 1.38 -11.84 -13.11
CA PHE A 20 0.90 -11.41 -11.80
C PHE A 20 -0.60 -11.71 -11.62
N ASN A 21 -1.46 -11.34 -12.59
CA ASN A 21 -2.90 -11.57 -12.51
C ASN A 21 -3.26 -13.08 -12.51
N GLU A 22 -2.48 -13.90 -13.21
CA GLU A 22 -2.65 -15.36 -13.20
C GLU A 22 -2.21 -15.99 -11.85
N SER A 23 -1.19 -15.43 -11.19
CA SER A 23 -0.73 -15.89 -9.86
C SER A 23 -1.75 -15.65 -8.74
N VAL A 24 -2.49 -14.54 -8.82
CA VAL A 24 -3.56 -14.20 -7.86
C VAL A 24 -4.77 -15.13 -8.00
N THR A 25 -4.99 -15.68 -9.21
CA THR A 25 -6.15 -16.55 -9.49
C THR A 25 -5.86 -18.05 -9.34
N LYS A 26 -4.58 -18.47 -9.35
CA LYS A 26 -4.17 -19.87 -9.17
C LYS A 26 -2.89 -19.99 -8.32
N PRO A 27 -3.00 -20.07 -6.99
CA PRO A 27 -1.86 -20.04 -6.08
C PRO A 27 -0.92 -21.27 -6.15
N ASN A 28 -1.34 -22.37 -6.79
CA ASN A 28 -0.56 -23.63 -6.84
C ASN A 28 0.02 -23.96 -8.23
N SER A 29 0.43 -22.96 -9.02
CA SER A 29 1.14 -23.20 -10.28
C SER A 29 2.53 -22.54 -10.26
N GLY A 30 3.53 -23.17 -10.88
CA GLY A 30 4.97 -22.83 -10.80
C GLY A 30 5.39 -21.42 -11.24
N ILE A 31 4.45 -20.51 -11.46
CA ILE A 31 4.65 -19.09 -11.76
C ILE A 31 5.16 -18.32 -10.52
N VAL A 32 4.76 -18.73 -9.31
CA VAL A 32 5.21 -18.12 -8.03
C VAL A 32 6.74 -18.22 -7.87
N LEU A 33 7.35 -19.31 -8.36
CA LEU A 33 8.80 -19.53 -8.28
C LEU A 33 9.60 -18.54 -9.14
N VAL A 34 9.02 -18.06 -10.26
CA VAL A 34 9.72 -17.20 -11.23
C VAL A 34 9.89 -15.77 -10.69
N ILE A 35 8.92 -15.30 -9.89
CA ILE A 35 8.98 -13.97 -9.24
C ILE A 35 10.05 -13.97 -8.13
N SER A 36 10.15 -15.05 -7.35
CA SER A 36 11.19 -15.21 -6.32
C SER A 36 12.61 -15.25 -6.91
N ILE A 37 12.79 -15.83 -8.09
CA ILE A 37 14.11 -15.92 -8.76
C ILE A 37 14.52 -14.57 -9.34
N LEU A 38 13.59 -13.75 -9.86
CA LEU A 38 13.89 -12.42 -10.42
C LEU A 38 14.37 -11.41 -9.36
N LEU A 39 13.95 -11.56 -8.09
CA LEU A 39 14.33 -10.66 -6.98
C LEU A 39 15.73 -10.91 -6.40
N THR A 40 16.35 -12.07 -6.66
CA THR A 40 17.64 -12.46 -6.04
C THR A 40 18.89 -12.07 -6.84
N SER A 41 18.73 -11.56 -8.07
CA SER A 41 19.86 -11.26 -8.97
C SER A 41 20.31 -9.78 -8.97
N ILE A 42 19.85 -8.96 -8.03
CA ILE A 42 20.31 -7.57 -7.89
C ILE A 42 21.21 -7.45 -6.65
N PRO A 43 22.56 -7.43 -6.82
CA PRO A 43 23.48 -7.12 -5.73
C PRO A 43 23.24 -5.68 -5.27
N GLY A 44 22.87 -5.50 -3.99
CA GLY A 44 22.54 -4.18 -3.41
C GLY A 44 21.13 -4.06 -2.86
N PHE A 45 20.25 -5.04 -3.11
CA PHE A 45 18.89 -5.05 -2.53
C PHE A 45 18.89 -5.02 -0.99
N LEU A 46 19.88 -5.61 -0.34
CA LEU A 46 20.03 -5.54 1.12
C LEU A 46 20.37 -4.14 1.65
N ASN A 47 20.99 -3.26 0.84
CA ASN A 47 21.22 -1.86 1.22
C ASN A 47 19.98 -0.98 1.01
N LEU A 48 19.03 -1.42 0.19
CA LEU A 48 17.71 -0.79 0.04
C LEU A 48 16.79 -1.12 1.23
N PHE A 49 17.11 -2.17 1.99
CA PHE A 49 16.32 -2.71 3.10
C PHE A 49 16.58 -2.02 4.46
N SER A 50 17.46 -1.01 4.52
CA SER A 50 17.91 -0.42 5.80
C SER A 50 17.28 0.93 6.18
N LEU A 51 16.09 1.29 5.69
CA LEU A 51 15.44 2.53 6.09
C LEU A 51 13.93 2.36 6.31
N GLU A 52 13.57 1.59 7.32
CA GLU A 52 12.36 1.91 8.07
C GLU A 52 12.70 3.10 8.99
N LYS A 53 12.75 4.30 8.41
CA LYS A 53 12.89 5.54 9.18
C LYS A 53 11.51 6.12 9.43
N GLU A 54 11.22 6.35 10.70
CA GLU A 54 9.99 7.02 11.17
C GLU A 54 9.74 8.38 10.50
N ASP A 55 10.80 9.05 10.02
CA ASP A 55 10.75 10.33 9.29
C ASP A 55 9.96 10.26 7.97
N GLU A 56 9.95 9.10 7.27
CA GLU A 56 9.18 8.95 6.03
C GLU A 56 7.68 8.85 6.28
N LYS A 57 7.26 8.29 7.43
CA LYS A 57 5.82 8.18 7.75
C LYS A 57 5.20 9.56 7.92
N GLU A 58 5.93 10.50 8.53
CA GLU A 58 5.51 11.90 8.65
C GLU A 58 5.51 12.63 7.29
N SER A 59 6.50 12.39 6.43
CA SER A 59 6.53 12.98 5.07
C SER A 59 5.46 12.39 4.16
N LEU A 60 5.15 11.10 4.28
CA LEU A 60 4.07 10.42 3.56
C LEU A 60 2.72 10.88 4.08
N PHE A 61 2.56 11.07 5.38
CA PHE A 61 1.37 11.64 5.98
C PHE A 61 1.15 13.08 5.55
N ALA A 62 2.16 13.95 5.65
CA ALA A 62 2.09 15.34 5.21
C ALA A 62 1.88 15.44 3.70
N GLY A 63 2.58 14.60 2.92
CA GLY A 63 2.41 14.47 1.47
C GLY A 63 1.01 13.98 1.09
N PHE A 64 0.42 13.09 1.89
CA PHE A 64 -0.96 12.65 1.78
C PHE A 64 -1.93 13.80 2.09
N LEU A 65 -1.79 14.50 3.22
CA LEU A 65 -2.65 15.63 3.58
C LEU A 65 -2.63 16.72 2.50
N ASN A 66 -1.45 17.02 1.96
CA ASN A 66 -1.27 18.03 0.91
C ASN A 66 -1.80 17.56 -0.45
N SER A 67 -1.47 16.33 -0.88
CA SER A 67 -1.92 15.79 -2.18
C SER A 67 -3.43 15.56 -2.25
N PHE A 68 -4.06 15.26 -1.12
CA PHE A 68 -5.48 14.89 -1.09
C PHE A 68 -6.41 16.03 -0.66
N SER A 69 -5.89 17.27 -0.58
CA SER A 69 -6.68 18.49 -0.34
C SER A 69 -7.77 18.30 0.72
N LEU A 70 -7.40 17.70 1.86
CA LEU A 70 -8.21 17.76 3.07
C LEU A 70 -8.17 19.22 3.53
N LYS A 71 -8.97 20.07 2.87
CA LYS A 71 -8.96 21.51 3.07
C LYS A 71 -9.16 21.78 4.56
N GLU A 72 -8.19 22.49 5.13
CA GLU A 72 -8.31 23.17 6.40
C GLU A 72 -9.35 24.29 6.25
N ASP A 73 -10.62 23.91 6.20
CA ASP A 73 -11.68 24.86 6.53
C ASP A 73 -11.52 25.18 8.02
N GLU A 74 -11.79 26.44 8.39
CA GLU A 74 -11.38 27.17 9.60
C GLU A 74 -11.76 26.54 10.97
N LYS A 75 -12.30 25.32 10.98
CA LYS A 75 -12.41 24.38 12.09
C LYS A 75 -12.03 22.99 11.57
N GLU A 76 -11.00 22.35 12.14
CA GLU A 76 -10.65 20.97 11.78
C GLU A 76 -11.91 20.09 11.76
N SER A 77 -12.19 19.45 10.61
CA SER A 77 -13.38 18.61 10.49
C SER A 77 -13.29 17.42 11.45
N GLU A 78 -14.45 16.98 11.96
CA GLU A 78 -14.51 15.82 12.88
C GLU A 78 -13.79 14.58 12.31
N LEU A 79 -13.82 14.42 10.99
CA LEU A 79 -13.08 13.38 10.27
C LEU A 79 -11.56 13.52 10.46
N ILE A 80 -10.99 14.70 10.22
CA ILE A 80 -9.55 14.95 10.36
C ILE A 80 -9.11 14.71 11.80
N ILE A 81 -9.87 15.21 12.78
CA ILE A 81 -9.57 15.00 14.20
C ILE A 81 -9.58 13.50 14.55
N THR A 82 -10.56 12.75 14.04
CA THR A 82 -10.68 11.31 14.30
C THR A 82 -9.52 10.54 13.70
N ILE A 83 -9.11 10.87 12.47
CA ILE A 83 -7.91 10.29 11.82
C ILE A 83 -6.65 10.61 12.63
N LYS A 84 -6.41 11.88 13.00
CA LYS A 84 -5.23 12.27 13.80
C LYS A 84 -5.18 11.53 15.14
N ARG A 85 -6.34 11.37 15.81
CA ARG A 85 -6.43 10.59 17.06
C ARG A 85 -6.11 9.12 16.85
N SER A 86 -6.55 8.53 15.73
CA SER A 86 -6.23 7.13 15.43
C SER A 86 -4.72 6.93 15.28
N ILE A 87 -4.03 7.82 14.54
CA ILE A 87 -2.57 7.79 14.36
C ILE A 87 -1.86 7.96 15.70
N LEU A 88 -2.31 8.90 16.54
CA LEU A 88 -1.75 9.08 17.89
C LEU A 88 -1.90 7.82 18.75
N LEU A 89 -3.00 7.08 18.62
CA LEU A 89 -3.19 5.81 19.32
C LEU A 89 -2.25 4.72 18.79
N ILE A 90 -1.98 4.69 17.48
CA ILE A 90 -0.98 3.79 16.88
C ILE A 90 0.41 4.10 17.42
N GLN A 91 0.81 5.37 17.46
CA GLN A 91 2.10 5.82 18.01
C GLN A 91 2.29 5.49 19.50
N LYS A 92 1.18 5.35 20.24
CA LYS A 92 1.18 4.92 21.65
C LYS A 92 1.07 3.42 21.82
N GLU A 93 1.09 2.66 20.73
CA GLU A 93 0.90 1.19 20.71
C GLU A 93 -0.46 0.76 21.32
N GLU A 94 -1.44 1.67 21.37
CA GLU A 94 -2.81 1.40 21.82
C GLU A 94 -3.65 0.83 20.67
N PHE A 95 -3.15 -0.23 20.03
CA PHE A 95 -3.64 -0.74 18.73
C PHE A 95 -5.14 -1.04 18.68
N LYS A 96 -5.68 -1.67 19.73
CA LYS A 96 -7.13 -1.96 19.80
C LYS A 96 -7.99 -0.69 19.80
N LYS A 97 -7.54 0.37 20.48
CA LYS A 97 -8.26 1.65 20.47
C LYS A 97 -8.04 2.38 19.14
N ALA A 98 -6.84 2.29 18.58
CA ALA A 98 -6.55 2.83 17.25
C ALA A 98 -7.48 2.24 16.20
N GLU A 99 -7.64 0.92 16.18
CA GLU A 99 -8.53 0.22 15.25
C GLU A 99 -10.00 0.68 15.40
N GLN A 100 -10.49 0.80 16.63
CA GLN A 100 -11.84 1.33 16.89
C GLN A 100 -11.99 2.77 16.36
N MET A 101 -10.97 3.60 16.54
CA MET A 101 -10.95 4.98 16.04
C MET A 101 -10.90 5.02 14.50
N LEU A 102 -10.15 4.11 13.86
CA LEU A 102 -10.10 3.98 12.39
C LEU A 102 -11.46 3.59 11.82
N HIS A 103 -12.19 2.66 12.45
CA HIS A 103 -13.55 2.34 12.04
C HIS A 103 -14.52 3.52 12.17
N LEU A 104 -14.38 4.33 13.22
CA LEU A 104 -15.15 5.56 13.38
C LEU A 104 -14.82 6.57 12.26
N ALA A 105 -13.53 6.78 12.00
CA ALA A 105 -13.08 7.64 10.91
C ALA A 105 -13.63 7.17 9.56
N LEU A 106 -13.62 5.86 9.31
CA LEU A 106 -14.12 5.27 8.06
C LEU A 106 -15.59 5.58 7.86
N LYS A 107 -16.41 5.43 8.91
CA LYS A 107 -17.83 5.77 8.87
C LYS A 107 -18.04 7.25 8.56
N LEU A 108 -17.28 8.15 9.20
CA LEU A 108 -17.35 9.58 8.94
C LEU A 108 -16.97 9.90 7.48
N ALA A 109 -15.91 9.30 6.95
CA ALA A 109 -15.47 9.48 5.56
C ALA A 109 -16.53 9.03 4.55
N GLN A 110 -17.17 7.87 4.80
CA GLN A 110 -18.26 7.35 3.98
C GLN A 110 -19.49 8.27 4.02
N GLN A 111 -19.87 8.77 5.20
CA GLN A 111 -20.99 9.71 5.36
C GLN A 111 -20.74 11.03 4.62
N GLN A 112 -19.49 11.48 4.57
CA GLN A 112 -19.07 12.67 3.84
C GLN A 112 -18.83 12.41 2.34
N GLN A 113 -19.04 11.17 1.86
CA GLN A 113 -18.73 10.75 0.49
C GLN A 113 -17.30 11.10 0.06
N ASN A 114 -16.36 11.09 1.02
CA ASN A 114 -14.97 11.43 0.78
C ASN A 114 -14.19 10.15 0.46
N ASP A 115 -14.23 9.75 -0.82
CA ASP A 115 -13.57 8.53 -1.30
C ASP A 115 -12.06 8.53 -1.03
N GLN A 116 -11.43 9.69 -1.04
CA GLN A 116 -10.00 9.83 -0.77
C GLN A 116 -9.68 9.49 0.69
N ALA A 117 -10.45 10.04 1.63
CA ALA A 117 -10.31 9.71 3.05
C ALA A 117 -10.64 8.23 3.31
N VAL A 118 -11.63 7.66 2.62
CA VAL A 118 -11.91 6.22 2.68
C VAL A 118 -10.68 5.41 2.25
N THR A 119 -9.93 5.82 1.21
CA THR A 119 -8.69 5.12 0.79
C THR A 119 -7.66 5.12 1.89
N TYR A 120 -7.46 6.30 2.45
CA TYR A 120 -6.43 6.52 3.44
C TYR A 120 -6.68 5.77 4.73
N ILE A 121 -7.94 5.72 5.16
CA ILE A 121 -8.30 4.99 6.38
C ILE A 121 -8.13 3.49 6.16
N HIS A 122 -8.42 2.95 4.98
CA HIS A 122 -8.11 1.56 4.66
C HIS A 122 -6.60 1.28 4.68
N ASP A 123 -5.78 2.20 4.16
CA ASP A 123 -4.32 2.09 4.22
C ASP A 123 -3.79 2.12 5.66
N LEU A 124 -4.32 3.02 6.50
CA LEU A 124 -4.01 3.03 7.93
C LEU A 124 -4.41 1.73 8.64
N MET A 125 -5.57 1.17 8.31
CA MET A 125 -6.01 -0.11 8.86
C MET A 125 -5.14 -1.27 8.38
N ALA A 126 -4.70 -1.25 7.12
CA ALA A 126 -3.80 -2.25 6.55
C ALA A 126 -2.43 -2.22 7.24
N ASN A 127 -1.87 -1.01 7.40
CA ASN A 127 -0.61 -0.79 8.11
C ASN A 127 -0.73 -1.21 9.57
N LEU A 128 -1.83 -0.89 10.27
CA LEU A 128 -2.05 -1.36 11.63
C LEU A 128 -2.08 -2.89 11.72
N ALA A 129 -2.79 -3.55 10.80
CA ALA A 129 -2.85 -5.01 10.77
C ALA A 129 -1.46 -5.63 10.50
N TYR A 130 -0.70 -5.04 9.57
CA TYR A 130 0.67 -5.43 9.24
C TYR A 130 1.60 -5.28 10.44
N ASP A 131 1.58 -4.13 11.11
CA ASP A 131 2.42 -3.84 12.29
C ASP A 131 2.07 -4.75 13.49
N THR A 132 0.84 -5.27 13.55
CA THR A 132 0.40 -6.25 14.57
C THR A 132 0.50 -7.71 14.13
N GLU A 133 1.13 -8.00 12.99
CA GLU A 133 1.32 -9.35 12.42
C GLU A 133 0.01 -10.09 12.10
N ASP A 134 -1.11 -9.38 11.90
CA ASP A 134 -2.35 -9.92 11.32
C ASP A 134 -2.24 -9.88 9.79
N LEU A 135 -1.34 -10.71 9.26
CA LEU A 135 -0.92 -10.68 7.86
C LEU A 135 -2.08 -10.93 6.88
N SER A 136 -3.03 -11.80 7.24
CA SER A 136 -4.19 -12.10 6.39
C SER A 136 -5.12 -10.90 6.23
N LYS A 137 -5.34 -10.17 7.33
CA LYS A 137 -6.12 -8.94 7.31
C LYS A 137 -5.38 -7.82 6.58
N ALA A 138 -4.07 -7.69 6.81
CA ALA A 138 -3.24 -6.71 6.14
C ALA A 138 -3.28 -6.89 4.61
N GLU A 139 -3.09 -8.11 4.13
CA GLU A 139 -3.19 -8.45 2.70
C GLU A 139 -4.54 -8.01 2.12
N THR A 140 -5.64 -8.42 2.76
CA THR A 140 -7.00 -8.11 2.30
C THR A 140 -7.22 -6.60 2.17
N LEU A 141 -6.76 -5.83 3.16
CA LEU A 141 -6.89 -4.38 3.16
C LEU A 141 -5.97 -3.72 2.12
N PHE A 142 -4.72 -4.15 1.98
CA PHE A 142 -3.80 -3.60 0.97
C PHE A 142 -4.29 -3.84 -0.46
N VAL A 143 -4.85 -5.03 -0.76
CA VAL A 143 -5.49 -5.30 -2.05
C VAL A 143 -6.61 -4.30 -2.32
N ASN A 144 -7.45 -4.03 -1.31
CA ASN A 144 -8.52 -3.03 -1.44
C ASN A 144 -7.97 -1.63 -1.72
N VAL A 145 -6.91 -1.23 -1.01
CA VAL A 145 -6.28 0.09 -1.21
C VAL A 145 -5.71 0.21 -2.63
N LEU A 146 -4.99 -0.80 -3.12
CA LEU A 146 -4.46 -0.82 -4.49
C LEU A 146 -5.56 -0.72 -5.54
N GLN A 147 -6.64 -1.51 -5.38
CA GLN A 147 -7.80 -1.44 -6.27
C GLN A 147 -8.40 -0.03 -6.32
N ARG A 148 -8.53 0.62 -5.16
CA ARG A 148 -9.08 1.99 -5.06
C ARG A 148 -8.13 3.04 -5.64
N LEU A 149 -6.82 2.90 -5.43
CA LEU A 149 -5.80 3.78 -6.03
C LEU A 149 -5.83 3.69 -7.55
N ILE A 150 -5.81 2.48 -8.11
CA ILE A 150 -5.87 2.25 -9.56
C ILE A 150 -7.18 2.77 -10.15
N ALA A 151 -8.32 2.51 -9.50
CA ALA A 151 -9.62 3.02 -9.93
C ALA A 151 -9.70 4.56 -9.89
N SER A 152 -8.94 5.20 -9.00
CA SER A 152 -8.81 6.67 -8.94
C SER A 152 -7.81 7.25 -9.95
N GLY A 153 -7.16 6.41 -10.76
CA GLY A 153 -6.23 6.84 -11.81
C GLY A 153 -4.75 6.90 -11.39
N ALA A 154 -4.38 6.35 -10.23
CA ALA A 154 -2.97 6.24 -9.84
C ALA A 154 -2.21 5.36 -10.84
N GLN A 155 -1.02 5.81 -11.23
CA GLN A 155 -0.13 5.04 -12.10
C GLN A 155 0.59 3.94 -11.30
N GLN A 156 1.11 2.93 -12.00
CA GLN A 156 1.77 1.79 -11.35
C GLN A 156 3.08 2.19 -10.66
N ASP A 157 3.72 3.26 -11.11
CA ASP A 157 4.92 3.87 -10.56
C ASP A 157 4.62 4.99 -9.55
N ASP A 158 3.35 5.21 -9.20
CA ASP A 158 2.99 6.09 -8.10
C ASP A 158 3.57 5.58 -6.78
N ASN A 159 4.22 6.45 -6.02
CA ASN A 159 4.88 6.09 -4.77
C ASN A 159 3.97 5.33 -3.80
N ARG A 160 2.66 5.63 -3.76
CA ARG A 160 1.70 4.94 -2.90
C ARG A 160 1.51 3.48 -3.33
N VAL A 161 1.39 3.26 -4.64
CA VAL A 161 1.26 1.92 -5.23
C VAL A 161 2.53 1.12 -4.99
N LEU A 162 3.70 1.72 -5.20
CA LEU A 162 4.99 1.07 -4.95
C LEU A 162 5.18 0.70 -3.48
N HIS A 163 4.85 1.61 -2.55
CA HIS A 163 4.97 1.36 -1.11
C HIS A 163 4.08 0.20 -0.65
N ILE A 164 2.82 0.16 -1.08
CA ILE A 164 1.91 -0.94 -0.75
C ILE A 164 2.37 -2.25 -1.40
N SER A 165 2.82 -2.20 -2.65
CA SER A 165 3.33 -3.38 -3.37
C SER A 165 4.54 -4.00 -2.65
N TYR A 166 5.43 -3.16 -2.09
CA TYR A 166 6.54 -3.61 -1.26
C TYR A 166 6.06 -4.32 0.02
N LYS A 167 5.11 -3.72 0.75
CA LYS A 167 4.53 -4.34 1.96
C LYS A 167 3.83 -5.67 1.65
N MET A 168 3.11 -5.75 0.53
CA MET A 168 2.50 -7.00 0.08
C MET A 168 3.53 -8.09 -0.24
N ALA A 169 4.64 -7.74 -0.87
CA ALA A 169 5.73 -8.70 -1.11
C ALA A 169 6.30 -9.25 0.20
N ASP A 170 6.49 -8.38 1.20
CA ASP A 170 6.94 -8.81 2.53
C ASP A 170 5.90 -9.68 3.26
N ILE A 171 4.61 -9.34 3.16
CA ILE A 171 3.52 -10.18 3.68
C ILE A 171 3.57 -11.59 3.08
N TYR A 172 3.67 -11.71 1.75
CA TYR A 172 3.72 -13.02 1.09
C TYR A 172 4.95 -13.83 1.45
N LYS A 173 6.10 -13.16 1.62
CA LYS A 173 7.30 -13.80 2.16
C LYS A 173 7.06 -14.33 3.57
N LYS A 174 6.57 -13.49 4.50
CA LYS A 174 6.28 -13.90 5.88
C LYS A 174 5.27 -15.04 5.95
N MET A 175 4.22 -15.02 5.13
CA MET A 175 3.25 -16.11 5.05
C MET A 175 3.84 -17.42 4.52
N GLY A 176 4.76 -17.35 3.56
CA GLY A 176 5.48 -18.52 3.04
C GLY A 176 6.54 -19.07 4.00
N ASP A 177 7.08 -18.24 4.90
CA ASP A 177 8.03 -18.63 5.95
C ASP A 177 7.34 -19.24 7.19
N ILE A 178 5.99 -19.30 7.24
CA ILE A 178 5.21 -19.91 8.34
C ILE A 178 5.00 -21.44 8.12
N GLU A 179 5.56 -22.03 7.07
CA GLU A 179 5.62 -23.50 6.85
C GLU A 179 6.87 -24.15 7.46
#